data_AF-A0AAW1XZD3-F1
#
_entry.id   AF-A0AAW1XZD3-F1
#
_cell.length_a   1.000
_cell.length_b   1.000
_cell.length_c   1.000
_cell.angle_alpha   90.00
_cell.angle_beta   90.00
_cell.angle_gamma   90.00
#
_symmetry.space_group_name_H-M   'P 1'
#
loop_
_entity.id
_entity.type
_entity.pdbx_description
1 polymer ?
#
loop_
_entity_poly.entity_id
_entity_poly.type
_entity_poly.pdbx_seq_one_letter_code
_entity_poly.pdbx_strand_id
1 'polypeptide(L)'
;MQRLPSSSTDELVILERPEGKWVVLKRRRTTVGWAARDSSGILSPYTYTLRSTGPEDVYIKVMNCGICHSDLHQIKNELGQSNYPMVCRPTQGGFAKSLVADQKFVVKIPEGMAPEQVAPLLCAGE
;
A
#
# COMPACT_ATOMS: atom_id res chain seq x y z
N MET A 1 9.68 -33.84 -24.59
CA MET A 1 9.13 -33.03 -25.70
C MET A 1 8.68 -31.70 -25.11
N GLN A 2 9.44 -30.64 -25.38
CA GLN A 2 9.25 -29.29 -24.82
C GLN A 2 7.96 -28.64 -25.33
N ARG A 3 7.28 -27.86 -24.47
CA ARG A 3 6.68 -26.56 -24.83
C ARG A 3 6.69 -25.60 -23.63
N LEU A 4 7.35 -24.47 -23.82
CA LEU A 4 7.12 -23.15 -23.20
C LEU A 4 7.31 -22.13 -24.35
N PRO A 5 6.89 -20.84 -24.26
CA PRO A 5 6.13 -20.13 -23.21
C PRO A 5 4.98 -19.24 -23.76
N SER A 6 4.10 -18.69 -22.90
CA SER A 6 3.62 -17.29 -23.04
C SER A 6 2.82 -16.79 -21.83
N SER A 7 3.10 -15.51 -21.51
CA SER A 7 2.33 -14.53 -20.75
C SER A 7 1.93 -14.81 -19.30
N SER A 8 2.74 -14.24 -18.40
CA SER A 8 2.32 -13.37 -17.28
C SER A 8 0.86 -13.47 -16.84
N THR A 9 0.60 -14.15 -15.72
CA THR A 9 -0.46 -13.77 -14.77
C THR A 9 -0.20 -14.49 -13.45
N ASP A 10 -0.16 -13.70 -12.39
CA ASP A 10 -0.62 -14.08 -11.04
C ASP A 10 0.03 -15.28 -10.32
N GLU A 11 1.18 -15.03 -9.68
CA GLU A 11 1.43 -15.62 -8.36
C GLU A 11 1.00 -14.62 -7.28
N LEU A 12 -0.31 -14.60 -7.05
CA LEU A 12 -0.93 -13.96 -5.89
C LEU A 12 -0.66 -14.84 -4.66
N VAL A 13 0.50 -14.66 -4.02
CA VAL A 13 0.78 -15.33 -2.75
C VAL A 13 0.36 -14.40 -1.61
N ILE A 14 -0.84 -14.61 -1.07
CA ILE A 14 -1.15 -14.20 0.31
C ILE A 14 -0.32 -15.13 1.19
N LEU A 15 0.79 -14.64 1.72
CA LEU A 15 1.59 -15.40 2.68
C LEU A 15 1.13 -15.04 4.08
N GLU A 16 -0.02 -15.58 4.50
CA GLU A 16 -0.14 -15.95 5.90
C GLU A 16 0.42 -17.36 6.04
N ARG A 17 1.51 -17.49 6.81
CA ARG A 17 1.96 -18.78 7.33
C ARG A 17 1.81 -18.80 8.84
N PRO A 18 1.43 -19.95 9.42
CA PRO A 18 1.20 -20.13 10.85
C PRO A 18 2.45 -19.97 11.74
N GLU A 19 3.65 -19.79 11.17
CA GLU A 19 4.94 -19.83 11.90
C GLU A 19 5.68 -18.48 11.99
N GLY A 20 5.08 -17.36 11.57
CA GLY A 20 5.62 -16.03 11.87
C GLY A 20 6.96 -15.65 11.19
N LYS A 21 7.37 -16.30 10.09
CA LYS A 21 8.54 -15.90 9.30
C LYS A 21 8.14 -15.19 7.99
N TRP A 22 8.70 -13.99 7.77
CA TRP A 22 8.46 -13.18 6.58
C TRP A 22 9.26 -13.68 5.37
N VAL A 23 8.65 -13.63 4.18
CA VAL A 23 9.29 -14.06 2.93
C VAL A 23 9.77 -12.84 2.16
N VAL A 24 11.09 -12.81 1.91
CA VAL A 24 11.75 -11.79 1.10
C VAL A 24 11.43 -12.00 -0.38
N LEU A 25 10.66 -11.07 -0.96
CA LEU A 25 10.32 -11.09 -2.38
C LEU A 25 11.41 -10.38 -3.20
N LYS A 26 12.13 -11.15 -4.02
CA LYS A 26 13.28 -10.65 -4.81
C LYS A 26 12.92 -9.84 -6.06
N ARG A 27 11.63 -9.57 -6.35
CA ARG A 27 11.21 -8.85 -7.56
C ARG A 27 10.42 -7.58 -7.24
N ARG A 28 10.79 -6.49 -7.91
CA ARG A 28 9.99 -5.25 -7.95
C ARG A 28 8.64 -5.55 -8.60
N ARG A 29 7.57 -5.10 -7.95
CA ARG A 29 6.19 -5.24 -8.41
C ARG A 29 5.65 -3.87 -8.80
N THR A 30 4.83 -3.82 -9.83
CA THR A 30 4.01 -2.65 -10.13
C THR A 30 2.70 -2.73 -9.35
N THR A 31 2.20 -1.56 -8.94
CA THR A 31 0.88 -1.45 -8.33
C THR A 31 0.16 -0.25 -8.93
N VAL A 32 -1.16 -0.25 -8.77
CA VAL A 32 -2.02 0.85 -9.21
C VAL A 32 -2.63 1.48 -7.97
N GLY A 33 -2.54 2.80 -7.87
CA GLY A 33 -3.22 3.60 -6.88
C GLY A 33 -3.89 4.82 -7.48
N TRP A 34 -4.50 5.61 -6.61
CA TRP A 34 -5.15 6.87 -6.95
C TRP A 34 -4.30 8.02 -6.45
N ALA A 35 -3.82 8.84 -7.37
CA ALA A 35 -2.92 9.94 -7.06
C ALA A 35 -3.52 11.31 -7.40
N ALA A 36 -3.29 12.28 -6.52
CA ALA A 36 -3.41 13.69 -6.86
C ALA A 36 -2.17 14.11 -7.68
N ARG A 37 -2.39 14.97 -8.67
CA ARG A 37 -1.32 15.48 -9.56
C ARG A 37 -1.07 16.98 -9.38
N ASP A 38 -1.98 17.65 -8.68
CA ASP A 38 -1.96 19.08 -8.36
C ASP A 38 -2.85 19.33 -7.14
N SER A 39 -2.96 20.60 -6.72
CA SER A 39 -3.72 21.04 -5.56
C SER A 39 -5.24 21.09 -5.76
N SER A 40 -5.78 20.72 -6.92
CA SER A 40 -7.24 20.63 -7.14
C SER A 40 -7.89 19.57 -6.24
N GLY A 41 -7.11 18.59 -5.84
CA GLY A 41 -7.54 17.43 -5.08
C GLY A 41 -8.29 16.37 -5.88
N ILE A 42 -8.27 16.45 -7.21
CA ILE A 42 -8.80 15.41 -8.07
C ILE A 42 -7.82 14.24 -8.13
N LEU A 43 -8.30 13.06 -7.76
CA LEU A 43 -7.52 11.82 -7.84
C LEU A 43 -7.69 11.16 -9.20
N SER A 44 -6.59 10.63 -9.74
CA SER A 44 -6.58 9.86 -10.99
C SER A 44 -5.75 8.58 -10.84
N PRO A 45 -6.03 7.53 -11.61
CA PRO A 45 -5.21 6.33 -11.59
C PRO A 45 -3.74 6.64 -11.88
N TYR A 46 -2.87 6.04 -11.08
CA TYR A 46 -1.43 6.20 -11.15
C TYR A 46 -0.75 4.85 -10.89
N THR A 47 0.07 4.43 -11.84
CA THR A 47 0.83 3.18 -11.77
C THR A 47 2.26 3.48 -11.40
N TYR A 48 2.77 2.77 -10.39
CA TYR A 48 4.14 2.95 -9.92
C TYR A 48 4.77 1.61 -9.51
N THR A 49 6.09 1.62 -9.37
CA THR A 49 6.87 0.43 -9.01
C THR A 49 7.24 0.47 -7.54
N LEU A 50 6.83 -0.55 -6.80
CA LEU A 50 7.20 -0.73 -5.40
C LEU A 50 8.70 -1.06 -5.28
N ARG A 51 9.28 -0.70 -4.13
CA ARG A 51 10.62 -1.18 -3.77
C ARG A 51 10.61 -2.71 -3.63
N SER A 52 11.76 -3.33 -3.86
CA SER A 52 11.93 -4.76 -3.55
C SER A 52 11.77 -4.97 -2.04
N THR A 53 11.11 -6.04 -1.64
CA THR A 53 10.92 -6.39 -0.23
C THR A 53 12.26 -6.86 0.34
N GLY A 54 12.83 -6.10 1.27
CA GLY A 54 14.02 -6.49 2.03
C GLY A 54 13.72 -7.51 3.15
N PRO A 55 14.74 -7.92 3.93
CA PRO A 55 14.58 -8.86 5.05
C PRO A 55 13.61 -8.40 6.13
N GLU A 56 13.56 -7.08 6.36
CA GLU A 56 12.73 -6.43 7.38
C GLU A 56 11.42 -5.86 6.80
N ASP A 57 11.17 -6.06 5.51
CA ASP A 57 9.99 -5.51 4.85
C ASP A 57 8.89 -6.56 4.73
N VAL A 58 7.66 -6.07 4.71
CA VAL A 58 6.47 -6.87 4.45
C VAL A 58 5.71 -6.30 3.26
N TYR A 59 5.27 -7.19 2.37
CA TYR A 59 4.39 -6.84 1.27
C TYR A 59 2.94 -6.97 1.73
N ILE A 60 2.17 -5.90 1.56
CA ILE A 60 0.78 -5.83 2.02
C ILE A 60 -0.12 -5.64 0.80
N LYS A 61 -1.10 -6.52 0.64
CA LYS A 61 -2.25 -6.28 -0.25
C LYS A 61 -3.26 -5.44 0.54
N VAL A 62 -3.58 -4.26 0.03
CA VAL A 62 -4.51 -3.36 0.70
C VAL A 62 -5.93 -3.84 0.43
N MET A 63 -6.66 -4.17 1.49
CA MET A 63 -8.08 -4.51 1.43
C MET A 63 -8.92 -3.24 1.55
N ASN A 64 -8.60 -2.41 2.54
CA ASN A 64 -9.31 -1.19 2.89
C ASN A 64 -8.30 -0.12 3.30
N CYS A 65 -8.63 1.15 3.06
CA CYS A 65 -7.85 2.29 3.51
C CYS A 65 -8.80 3.32 4.12
N GLY A 66 -8.50 3.78 5.35
CA GLY A 66 -9.23 4.87 5.98
C GLY A 66 -8.87 6.21 5.34
N ILE A 67 -9.84 7.12 5.30
CA ILE A 67 -9.66 8.50 4.85
C ILE A 67 -9.86 9.40 6.05
N CYS A 68 -8.97 10.38 6.26
CA CYS A 68 -9.14 11.38 7.30
C CYS A 68 -8.81 12.79 6.78
N HIS A 69 -9.02 13.81 7.62
CA HIS A 69 -8.75 15.21 7.26
C HIS A 69 -7.29 15.44 6.83
N SER A 70 -6.34 14.70 7.41
CA SER A 70 -4.93 14.81 7.03
C SER A 70 -4.68 14.47 5.56
N ASP A 71 -5.46 13.55 4.97
CA ASP A 71 -5.35 13.23 3.54
C ASP A 71 -5.78 14.42 2.69
N LEU A 72 -6.85 15.11 3.09
CA LEU A 72 -7.36 16.28 2.36
C LEU A 72 -6.38 17.46 2.42
N HIS A 73 -5.84 17.75 3.61
CA HIS A 73 -4.84 18.81 3.79
C HIS A 73 -3.61 18.60 2.89
N GLN A 74 -3.16 17.35 2.78
CA GLN A 74 -2.02 16.96 1.93
C GLN A 74 -2.39 16.97 0.45
N ILE A 75 -3.54 16.39 0.07
CA ILE A 75 -3.98 16.37 -1.33
C ILE A 75 -4.13 17.79 -1.90
N LYS A 76 -4.67 18.72 -1.12
CA LYS A 76 -4.92 20.12 -1.54
C LYS A 76 -3.72 21.06 -1.34
N ASN A 77 -2.61 20.55 -0.81
CA ASN A 77 -1.42 21.32 -0.50
C ASN A 77 -1.67 22.53 0.41
N GLU A 78 -2.57 22.40 1.39
CA GLU A 78 -2.97 23.51 2.27
C GLU A 78 -1.81 24.01 3.14
N LEU A 79 -0.82 23.15 3.41
CA LEU A 79 0.40 23.47 4.14
C LEU A 79 1.60 23.83 3.25
N GLY A 80 1.45 23.80 1.91
CA GLY A 80 2.50 24.16 0.96
C GLY A 80 3.67 23.16 0.83
N GLN A 81 3.55 21.95 1.39
CA GLN A 81 4.63 20.94 1.47
C GLN A 81 4.37 19.67 0.66
N SER A 82 3.40 19.68 -0.25
CA SER A 82 2.96 18.49 -0.98
C SER A 82 3.80 18.25 -2.23
N ASN A 83 4.23 17.00 -2.42
CA ASN A 83 5.01 16.57 -3.59
C ASN A 83 4.14 15.68 -4.49
N TYR A 84 3.86 16.13 -5.71
CA TYR A 84 3.06 15.39 -6.68
C TYR A 84 3.94 14.64 -7.71
N PRO A 85 3.48 13.52 -8.30
CA PRO A 85 2.21 12.84 -8.05
C PRO A 85 2.19 12.12 -6.70
N MET A 86 1.12 12.28 -5.92
CA MET A 86 1.00 11.68 -4.60
C MET A 86 -0.18 10.71 -4.51
N VAL A 87 0.11 9.46 -4.15
CA VAL A 87 -0.89 8.50 -3.68
C VAL A 87 -0.94 8.68 -2.18
N CYS A 88 -1.89 9.46 -1.64
CA CYS A 88 -2.01 9.92 -0.24
C CYS A 88 -0.92 9.46 0.73
N ARG A 89 -0.17 10.43 1.28
CA ARG A 89 1.09 10.34 2.08
C ARG A 89 2.40 10.41 1.25
N PRO A 90 3.50 10.93 1.85
CA PRO A 90 4.76 11.22 1.14
C PRO A 90 5.46 10.00 0.52
N THR A 91 5.14 8.78 0.97
CA THR A 91 5.77 7.53 0.54
C THR A 91 4.85 6.63 -0.31
N GLN A 92 3.89 7.19 -1.04
CA GLN A 92 2.85 6.45 -1.79
C GLN A 92 2.06 5.51 -0.88
N GLY A 93 1.13 6.08 -0.11
CA GLY A 93 0.39 5.41 0.95
C GLY A 93 -0.77 4.52 0.47
N GLY A 94 -1.79 4.38 1.33
CA GLY A 94 -2.76 3.29 1.25
C GLY A 94 -3.78 3.35 0.11
N PHE A 95 -3.81 4.42 -0.70
CA PHE A 95 -4.75 4.53 -1.84
C PHE A 95 -4.27 3.72 -3.06
N ALA A 96 -3.69 2.56 -2.81
CA ALA A 96 -3.15 1.66 -3.81
C ALA A 96 -3.57 0.22 -3.53
N LYS A 97 -3.51 -0.64 -4.55
CA LYS A 97 -3.83 -2.06 -4.40
C LYS A 97 -2.84 -2.82 -3.50
N SER A 98 -1.61 -2.31 -3.36
CA SER A 98 -0.57 -2.91 -2.53
C SER A 98 0.53 -1.94 -2.17
N LEU A 99 1.23 -2.22 -1.07
CA LEU A 99 2.37 -1.44 -0.57
C LEU A 99 3.43 -2.34 0.08
N VAL A 100 4.59 -1.76 0.35
CA VAL A 100 5.69 -2.42 1.09
C VAL A 100 6.07 -1.54 2.28
N ALA A 101 5.97 -2.09 3.49
CA ALA A 101 6.30 -1.41 4.74
C ALA A 101 7.39 -2.17 5.50
N ASP A 102 8.16 -1.48 6.34
CA ASP A 102 9.05 -2.14 7.30
C ASP A 102 8.21 -2.76 8.42
N GLN A 103 8.55 -3.98 8.83
CA GLN A 103 7.80 -4.79 9.79
C GLN A 103 7.58 -4.09 11.13
N LYS A 104 8.44 -3.14 11.52
CA LYS A 104 8.30 -2.36 12.75
C LYS A 104 7.09 -1.41 12.75
N PHE A 105 6.58 -1.07 11.56
CA PHE A 105 5.41 -0.21 11.38
C PHE A 105 4.14 -0.99 11.04
N VAL A 106 4.15 -2.31 11.24
CA VAL A 106 3.02 -3.19 10.92
C VAL A 106 2.57 -3.91 12.17
N VAL A 107 1.26 -3.84 12.42
CA VAL A 107 0.60 -4.51 13.54
C VAL A 107 -0.32 -5.61 13.02
N LYS A 108 -0.43 -6.69 13.78
CA LYS A 108 -1.40 -7.75 13.48
C LYS A 108 -2.80 -7.28 13.87
N ILE A 109 -3.77 -7.57 13.02
CA ILE A 109 -5.18 -7.34 13.33
C ILE A 109 -5.64 -8.44 14.30
N PRO A 110 -6.28 -8.10 15.43
CA PRO A 110 -6.83 -9.10 16.35
C PRO A 110 -7.86 -10.01 15.66
N GLU A 111 -7.89 -11.29 16.07
CA GLU A 111 -8.91 -12.22 15.61
C GLU A 111 -10.31 -11.72 15.99
N GLY A 112 -11.27 -11.86 15.06
CA GLY A 112 -12.65 -11.42 15.26
C GLY A 112 -12.93 -9.94 14.93
N MET A 113 -11.94 -9.15 14.52
CA MET A 113 -12.14 -7.78 14.05
C MET A 113 -12.11 -7.69 12.52
N ALA A 114 -13.09 -7.03 11.92
CA ALA A 114 -13.11 -6.82 10.48
C ALA A 114 -12.11 -5.72 10.06
N PRO A 115 -11.40 -5.84 8.92
CA PRO A 115 -10.44 -4.83 8.45
C PRO A 115 -11.02 -3.42 8.34
N GLU A 116 -12.30 -3.29 7.99
CA GLU A 116 -13.04 -2.04 7.89
C GLU A 116 -13.15 -1.32 9.25
N GLN A 117 -13.25 -2.08 10.34
CA GLN A 117 -13.33 -1.53 11.70
C GLN A 117 -11.96 -1.10 12.21
N VAL A 118 -10.89 -1.78 11.77
CA VAL A 118 -9.50 -1.50 12.19
C VAL A 118 -8.96 -0.26 11.50
N ALA A 119 -9.22 -0.08 10.20
CA ALA A 119 -8.59 0.95 9.39
C ALA A 119 -8.77 2.39 9.95
N PRO A 120 -9.97 2.80 10.43
CA PRO A 120 -10.14 4.09 11.11
C PRO A 120 -9.36 4.19 12.43
N LEU A 121 -9.29 3.11 13.21
CA LEU A 121 -8.62 3.09 14.53
C LEU A 121 -7.12 3.35 14.43
N LEU A 122 -6.49 2.93 13.33
CA LEU A 122 -5.05 3.14 13.10
C LEU A 122 -4.68 4.61 12.86
N CYS A 123 -5.65 5.47 12.56
CA CYS A 123 -5.42 6.90 12.32
C CYS A 123 -6.10 7.81 13.36
N ALA A 124 -7.21 7.37 13.95
CA ALA A 124 -8.03 8.17 14.87
C ALA A 124 -7.55 8.11 16.33
N GLY A 125 -6.49 7.35 16.64
CA GLY A 125 -5.80 7.44 17.91
C GLY A 125 -4.90 8.67 17.93
N GLU A 126 -5.41 9.79 18.43
CA GLU A 126 -4.58 10.93 18.84
C GLU A 126 -3.49 10.51 19.83
#